data_AF-Q9GPP0-F1
#
_entry.id   AF-Q9GPP0-F1
#
_cell.length_a   1.000
_cell.length_b   1.000
_cell.length_c   1.000
_cell.angle_alpha   90.00
_cell.angle_beta   90.00
_cell.angle_gamma   90.00
#
_symmetry.space_group_name_H-M   'P 1'
#
loop_
_entity.id
_entity.type
_entity.pdbx_description
1 polymer ?
#
loop_
_entity_poly.entity_id
_entity_poly.type
_entity_poly.pdbx_seq_one_letter_code
_entity_poly.pdbx_strand_id
1 'polypeptide(L)'
;MKATSLILISLAVIATVNACTDTNATAGAGGTCFCNAGYYGTSTDVTASGACQKCPTGTNSVAATASGTLVTSCTCNDTNAGLKADNSGCQCKANFYGTPNAVAGGATGCTACPTGTASPAGTAAVTSCACNDTNASLKGDNSGCQCKANFYGTPNAVAGGATGCTACPTGSAAAAGSTAVTSCACNDTNSALKADNSACICKANFYGTPNAVAGGATGCTACPTGSAAAAGSTAVTSCACNDTNSALKADNSACICKANFYGTPNAVAGGATGCTACPTGTTSTAGTTVIGSCACPDTNASLNTATPPVCQCNANFYGTPTTTGASGCTACPSGQTAPAGSATNVCKAASTSSTYILPIVSLLFSLVMLI
;
A
#
# COMPACT_ATOMS: atom_id res chain seq x y z
N MET A 1 86.51 46.24 78.73
CA MET A 1 86.45 47.59 78.12
C MET A 1 85.76 47.48 76.77
N LYS A 2 84.94 48.47 76.46
CA LYS A 2 84.06 48.64 75.29
C LYS A 2 84.74 48.35 73.94
N ALA A 3 84.05 47.67 73.02
CA ALA A 3 83.36 48.30 71.88
C ALA A 3 82.84 47.26 70.87
N THR A 4 81.53 47.16 70.80
CA THR A 4 80.70 46.71 69.67
C THR A 4 80.97 47.54 68.41
N SER A 5 81.13 46.91 67.23
CA SER A 5 80.54 47.40 65.97
C SER A 5 80.84 46.50 64.76
N LEU A 6 79.75 46.02 64.14
CA LEU A 6 79.55 45.76 62.71
C LEU A 6 80.51 44.81 61.97
N ILE A 7 80.23 43.51 62.05
CA ILE A 7 80.38 42.57 60.91
C ILE A 7 79.14 41.67 60.87
N LEU A 8 78.01 42.24 60.50
CA LEU A 8 76.77 41.54 60.17
C LEU A 8 76.12 42.37 59.07
N ILE A 9 76.50 42.13 57.82
CA ILE A 9 75.76 42.31 56.55
C ILE A 9 76.78 41.94 55.45
N SER A 10 77.00 40.63 55.25
CA SER A 10 77.78 40.13 54.10
C SER A 10 77.32 38.76 53.61
N LEU A 11 76.17 38.27 54.10
CA LEU A 11 75.43 37.16 53.52
C LEU A 11 74.04 37.67 53.12
N ALA A 12 73.99 38.72 52.29
CA ALA A 12 72.93 38.78 51.29
C ALA A 12 73.27 37.72 50.25
N VAL A 13 73.14 36.45 50.65
CA VAL A 13 73.00 35.35 49.69
C VAL A 13 71.85 35.80 48.81
N ILE A 14 72.18 35.99 47.55
CA ILE A 14 71.27 36.19 46.45
C ILE A 14 70.41 34.91 46.40
N ALA A 15 69.47 34.78 47.33
CA ALA A 15 68.22 34.13 47.05
C ALA A 15 67.49 35.13 46.15
N THR A 16 67.86 35.16 44.87
CA THR A 16 66.88 35.46 43.84
C THR A 16 65.80 34.42 44.07
N VAL A 17 64.83 34.78 44.91
CA VAL A 17 63.56 34.08 44.99
C VAL A 17 63.05 34.21 43.57
N ASN A 18 63.19 33.14 42.78
CA ASN A 18 62.48 32.97 41.53
C ASN A 18 60.99 32.93 41.88
N ALA A 19 60.45 34.06 42.29
CA ALA A 19 59.07 34.22 42.68
C ALA A 19 58.37 34.78 41.44
N CYS A 20 57.59 33.94 40.79
CA CYS A 20 56.68 34.39 39.76
C CYS A 20 55.73 35.43 40.37
N THR A 21 55.63 36.60 39.75
CA THR A 21 54.72 37.66 40.19
C THR A 21 53.27 37.38 39.80
N ASP A 22 53.05 36.46 38.86
CA ASP A 22 51.72 35.97 38.49
C ASP A 22 51.24 34.93 39.50
N THR A 23 50.15 35.25 40.21
CA THR A 23 49.49 34.36 41.20
C THR A 23 49.08 33.02 40.62
N ASN A 24 48.91 32.93 39.30
CA ASN A 24 48.51 31.72 38.60
C ASN A 24 49.69 31.00 37.91
N ALA A 25 50.94 31.33 38.28
CA ALA A 25 52.15 30.66 37.80
C ALA A 25 53.03 30.16 38.95
N THR A 26 53.75 29.07 38.73
CA THR A 26 54.76 28.51 39.64
C THR A 26 56.13 28.57 38.98
N ALA A 27 57.16 28.84 39.77
CA ALA A 27 58.53 28.92 39.29
C ALA A 27 59.09 27.54 38.92
N GLY A 28 59.63 27.44 37.72
CA GLY A 28 60.38 26.30 37.21
C GLY A 28 61.88 26.39 37.46
N ALA A 29 62.59 25.31 37.09
CA ALA A 29 64.04 25.31 37.08
C ALA A 29 64.58 26.36 36.08
N GLY A 30 65.53 27.20 36.51
CA GLY A 30 66.17 28.19 35.65
C GLY A 30 65.50 29.57 35.58
N GLY A 31 64.52 29.88 36.44
CA GLY A 31 63.94 31.24 36.52
C GLY A 31 62.75 31.50 35.61
N THR A 32 62.28 30.48 34.89
CA THR A 32 61.07 30.56 34.07
C THR A 32 59.81 30.30 34.89
N CYS A 33 58.75 31.06 34.62
CA CYS A 33 57.44 30.86 35.24
C CYS A 33 56.54 30.00 34.34
N PHE A 34 55.81 29.07 34.95
CA PHE A 34 54.88 28.19 34.25
C PHE A 34 53.48 28.31 34.82
N CYS A 35 52.47 28.37 33.96
CA CYS A 35 51.09 28.45 34.42
C CYS A 35 50.69 27.22 35.24
N ASN A 36 50.00 27.48 36.35
CA ASN A 36 49.46 26.45 37.24
C ASN A 36 48.40 25.62 36.51
N ALA A 37 48.09 24.44 37.06
CA ALA A 37 46.99 23.63 36.55
C ALA A 37 45.69 24.44 36.51
N GLY A 38 44.96 24.35 35.40
CA GLY A 38 43.75 25.14 35.15
C GLY A 38 43.98 26.50 34.49
N TYR A 39 45.23 26.83 34.13
CA TYR A 39 45.61 28.06 33.44
C TYR A 39 46.47 27.76 32.19
N TYR A 40 46.47 28.70 31.24
CA TYR A 40 47.26 28.65 30.00
C TYR A 40 47.86 30.03 29.67
N GLY A 41 48.89 30.07 28.82
CA GLY A 41 49.52 31.32 28.35
C GLY A 41 51.05 31.32 28.45
N THR A 42 51.64 32.48 28.22
CA THR A 42 53.10 32.72 28.33
C THR A 42 53.40 33.50 29.61
N SER A 43 53.68 32.85 30.75
CA SER A 43 54.23 33.59 31.90
C SER A 43 55.69 33.97 31.59
N THR A 44 55.91 35.19 31.08
CA THR A 44 57.26 35.65 30.69
C THR A 44 57.96 36.47 31.76
N ASP A 45 57.27 37.01 32.77
CA ASP A 45 57.86 38.08 33.56
C ASP A 45 57.50 38.15 35.05
N VAL A 46 58.51 38.65 35.76
CA VAL A 46 58.56 39.39 37.03
C VAL A 46 57.75 40.72 37.02
N THR A 47 56.79 40.89 36.11
CA THR A 47 55.88 42.06 36.07
C THR A 47 54.43 41.67 36.34
N ALA A 48 53.72 42.54 37.07
CA ALA A 48 52.45 42.25 37.75
C ALA A 48 51.19 42.16 36.83
N SER A 49 51.35 42.05 35.51
CA SER A 49 50.23 41.88 34.58
C SER A 49 50.22 40.44 34.06
N GLY A 50 49.64 39.54 34.85
CA GLY A 50 49.69 38.09 34.67
C GLY A 50 49.29 37.62 33.27
N ALA A 51 50.14 36.80 32.67
CA ALA A 51 49.96 36.25 31.33
C ALA A 51 49.34 34.85 31.35
N CYS A 52 49.16 34.25 32.54
CA CYS A 52 48.40 33.01 32.72
C CYS A 52 46.90 33.29 32.82
N GLN A 53 46.17 32.89 31.79
CA GLN A 53 44.72 33.01 31.68
C GLN A 53 44.04 31.74 32.18
N LYS A 54 42.91 31.89 32.86
CA LYS A 54 42.13 30.75 33.34
C LYS A 54 41.56 29.97 32.16
N CYS A 55 41.64 28.65 32.23
CA CYS A 55 40.98 27.78 31.26
C CYS A 55 39.45 28.03 31.27
N PRO A 56 38.77 27.91 30.11
CA PRO A 56 37.32 28.07 30.01
C PRO A 56 36.55 27.18 31.00
N THR A 57 35.33 27.61 31.38
CA THR A 57 34.49 26.86 32.31
C THR A 57 34.30 25.41 31.87
N GLY A 58 34.53 24.46 32.78
CA GLY A 58 34.41 23.03 32.52
C GLY A 58 35.61 22.40 31.81
N THR A 59 36.71 23.14 31.65
CA THR A 59 37.99 22.63 31.17
C THR A 59 39.05 22.73 32.27
N ASN A 60 40.14 21.98 32.11
CA ASN A 60 41.31 22.05 32.97
C ASN A 60 42.58 21.85 32.13
N SER A 61 43.73 22.28 32.64
CA SER A 61 45.04 22.00 32.08
C SER A 61 45.93 21.38 33.15
N VAL A 62 46.87 20.53 32.74
CA VAL A 62 47.99 20.16 33.64
C VAL A 62 48.88 21.38 33.86
N ALA A 63 49.65 21.38 34.96
CA ALA A 63 50.66 22.41 35.17
C ALA A 63 51.62 22.46 33.97
N ALA A 64 51.87 23.64 33.44
CA ALA A 64 52.73 23.79 32.27
C ALA A 64 54.17 23.39 32.60
N THR A 65 54.84 22.70 31.67
CA THR A 65 56.26 22.34 31.77
C THR A 65 57.14 23.13 30.81
N ALA A 66 56.51 24.00 30.00
CA ALA A 66 57.13 24.90 29.04
C ALA A 66 56.40 26.24 29.05
N SER A 67 57.09 27.32 28.68
CA SER A 67 56.48 28.65 28.54
C SER A 67 55.67 28.72 27.23
N GLY A 68 54.48 29.31 27.27
CA GLY A 68 53.65 29.56 26.10
C GLY A 68 52.68 28.46 25.74
N THR A 69 51.77 28.12 26.66
CA THR A 69 50.65 27.23 26.37
C THR A 69 49.49 27.98 25.72
N LEU A 70 48.84 27.35 24.74
CA LEU A 70 47.67 27.89 24.06
C LEU A 70 46.38 27.45 24.78
N VAL A 71 45.26 28.14 24.56
CA VAL A 71 43.96 27.72 25.11
C VAL A 71 43.57 26.29 24.71
N THR A 72 44.10 25.80 23.58
CA THR A 72 43.94 24.41 23.11
C THR A 72 44.64 23.38 24.01
N SER A 73 45.47 23.79 24.97
CA SER A 73 45.99 22.91 26.03
C SER A 73 44.97 22.67 27.15
N CYS A 74 43.88 23.44 27.21
CA CYS A 74 42.78 23.17 28.12
C CYS A 74 41.93 22.01 27.57
N THR A 75 41.76 20.96 28.37
CA THR A 75 40.95 19.79 28.03
C THR A 75 39.64 19.80 28.81
N CYS A 76 38.55 19.37 28.19
CA CYS A 76 37.27 19.23 28.88
C CYS A 76 37.33 18.22 30.02
N ASN A 77 36.71 18.57 31.15
CA ASN A 77 36.62 17.68 32.31
C ASN A 77 35.74 16.45 32.03
N ASP A 78 34.81 16.56 31.09
CA ASP A 78 33.97 15.48 30.60
C ASP A 78 34.68 14.70 29.47
N THR A 79 34.90 13.40 29.66
CA THR A 79 35.60 12.52 28.72
C THR A 79 34.96 12.47 27.33
N ASN A 80 33.64 12.67 27.25
CA ASN A 80 32.87 12.64 26.00
C ASN A 80 32.67 14.03 25.38
N ALA A 81 33.32 15.07 25.93
CA ALA A 81 33.27 16.43 25.40
C ALA A 81 34.61 16.87 24.78
N GLY A 82 34.53 17.84 23.87
CA GLY A 82 35.66 18.52 23.27
C GLY A 82 35.51 20.04 23.39
N LEU A 83 36.63 20.75 23.30
CA LEU A 83 36.64 22.21 23.31
C LEU A 83 35.91 22.72 22.05
N LYS A 84 35.09 23.76 22.22
CA LYS A 84 34.44 24.44 21.09
C LYS A 84 35.49 25.10 20.19
N ALA A 85 35.15 25.27 18.90
CA ALA A 85 36.05 25.91 17.94
C ALA A 85 36.39 27.37 18.29
N ASP A 86 35.51 28.06 19.02
CA ASP A 86 35.72 29.42 19.53
C ASP A 86 36.42 29.46 20.90
N ASN A 87 36.81 28.29 21.44
CA ASN A 87 37.40 28.11 22.76
C ASN A 87 36.57 28.68 23.93
N SER A 88 35.27 28.90 23.76
CA SER A 88 34.39 29.46 24.81
C SER A 88 34.02 28.47 25.91
N GLY A 89 34.28 27.17 25.72
CA GLY A 89 33.97 26.11 26.67
C GLY A 89 33.89 24.74 26.00
N CYS A 90 33.21 23.80 26.67
CA CYS A 90 33.05 22.43 26.20
C CYS A 90 31.73 22.21 25.46
N GLN A 91 31.75 21.24 24.54
CA GLN A 91 30.56 20.68 23.91
C GLN A 91 30.71 19.17 23.75
N CYS A 92 29.60 18.42 23.74
CA CYS A 92 29.67 16.98 23.49
C CYS A 92 30.29 16.70 22.12
N LYS A 93 31.12 15.65 22.03
CA LYS A 93 31.70 15.18 20.76
C LYS A 93 30.60 14.71 19.82
N ALA A 94 30.93 14.54 18.54
CA ALA A 94 30.03 13.89 17.59
C ALA A 94 29.60 12.50 18.09
N ASN A 95 28.36 12.10 17.81
CA ASN A 95 27.71 10.88 18.31
C ASN A 95 27.38 10.88 19.81
N PHE A 96 27.49 12.03 20.48
CA PHE A 96 27.03 12.23 21.84
C PHE A 96 26.00 13.37 21.89
N TYR A 97 25.13 13.34 22.89
CA TYR A 97 24.18 14.41 23.18
C TYR A 97 24.18 14.76 24.67
N GLY A 98 23.78 15.97 25.00
CA GLY A 98 23.61 16.44 26.37
C GLY A 98 24.43 17.70 26.65
N THR A 99 24.77 17.89 27.92
CA THR A 99 25.53 19.05 28.39
C THR A 99 26.76 18.57 29.13
N PRO A 100 27.98 18.93 28.69
CA PRO A 100 29.21 18.48 29.34
C PRO A 100 29.22 18.77 30.85
N ASN A 101 29.68 17.80 31.65
CA ASN A 101 29.89 18.04 33.07
C ASN A 101 31.13 18.90 33.29
N ALA A 102 30.97 20.03 33.99
CA ALA A 102 32.06 20.93 34.29
C ALA A 102 32.96 20.46 35.46
N VAL A 103 32.52 19.47 36.24
CA VAL A 103 33.24 18.96 37.43
C VAL A 103 34.25 17.89 37.03
N ALA A 104 35.53 18.12 37.35
CA ALA A 104 36.59 17.14 37.15
C ALA A 104 36.31 15.84 37.91
N GLY A 105 36.37 14.69 37.22
CA GLY A 105 36.09 13.37 37.80
C GLY A 105 34.61 13.08 38.05
N GLY A 106 33.69 13.97 37.65
CA GLY A 106 32.25 13.74 37.71
C GLY A 106 31.77 12.76 36.63
N ALA A 107 30.54 12.25 36.79
CA ALA A 107 29.87 11.48 35.74
C ALA A 107 29.73 12.32 34.45
N THR A 108 29.87 11.69 33.29
CA THR A 108 29.69 12.39 32.00
C THR A 108 28.26 12.94 31.88
N GLY A 109 28.15 14.19 31.44
CA GLY A 109 26.88 14.81 31.03
C GLY A 109 26.59 14.66 29.53
N CYS A 110 27.51 14.03 28.80
CA CYS A 110 27.39 13.68 27.39
C CYS A 110 27.11 12.18 27.24
N THR A 111 25.89 11.86 26.83
CA THR A 111 25.41 10.49 26.62
C THR A 111 25.60 10.09 25.15
N ALA A 112 26.03 8.85 24.90
CA ALA A 112 26.14 8.35 23.54
C ALA A 112 24.77 8.30 22.85
N CYS A 113 24.73 8.66 21.57
CA CYS A 113 23.54 8.47 20.76
C CYS A 113 23.16 6.96 20.69
N PRO A 114 21.87 6.62 20.56
CA PRO A 114 21.42 5.24 20.39
C PRO A 114 22.13 4.52 19.23
N THR A 115 22.26 3.20 19.33
CA THR A 115 22.89 2.40 18.26
C THR A 115 22.22 2.63 16.90
N GLY A 116 23.04 2.84 15.87
CA GLY A 116 22.56 3.12 14.52
C GLY A 116 22.12 4.56 14.26
N THR A 117 22.39 5.46 15.21
CA THR A 117 22.19 6.91 15.04
C THR A 117 23.50 7.67 15.17
N ALA A 118 23.52 8.90 14.67
CA ALA A 118 24.64 9.83 14.76
C ALA A 118 24.14 11.25 15.03
N SER A 119 25.01 12.07 15.64
CA SER A 119 24.74 13.49 15.89
C SER A 119 25.98 14.33 15.60
N PRO A 120 25.80 15.59 15.16
CA PRO A 120 26.91 16.55 15.12
C PRO A 120 27.37 16.89 16.54
N ALA A 121 28.61 17.35 16.68
CA ALA A 121 29.15 17.83 17.94
C ALA A 121 28.30 19.00 18.49
N GLY A 122 28.17 19.09 19.82
CA GLY A 122 27.37 20.11 20.50
C GLY A 122 25.87 19.86 20.53
N THR A 123 25.42 18.67 20.14
CA THR A 123 24.02 18.27 20.25
C THR A 123 23.59 18.18 21.72
N ALA A 124 22.45 18.78 22.07
CA ALA A 124 21.93 18.78 23.45
C ALA A 124 20.84 17.72 23.70
N ALA A 125 20.05 17.36 22.67
CA ALA A 125 18.89 16.49 22.81
C ALA A 125 19.04 15.19 22.02
N VAL A 126 18.54 14.08 22.57
CA VAL A 126 18.56 12.76 21.90
C VAL A 126 17.77 12.74 20.59
N THR A 127 16.73 13.58 20.47
CA THR A 127 15.91 13.70 19.25
C THR A 127 16.68 14.25 18.06
N SER A 128 17.86 14.83 18.29
CA SER A 128 18.79 15.27 17.24
C SER A 128 19.78 14.17 16.83
N CYS A 129 19.77 13.00 17.47
CA CYS A 129 20.45 11.82 16.96
C CYS A 129 19.65 11.28 15.76
N ALA A 130 20.19 11.42 14.55
CA ALA A 130 19.56 10.98 13.32
C ALA A 130 19.95 9.54 12.98
N CYS A 131 19.02 8.77 12.41
CA CYS A 131 19.31 7.42 11.95
C CYS A 131 20.31 7.42 10.79
N ASN A 132 21.26 6.49 10.83
CA ASN A 132 22.25 6.30 9.79
C ASN A 132 21.62 5.79 8.48
N ASP A 133 20.53 5.01 8.60
CA ASP A 133 19.73 4.55 7.47
C ASP A 133 18.76 5.65 7.00
N THR A 134 18.87 6.06 5.74
CA THR A 134 18.06 7.14 5.14
C THR A 134 16.56 6.84 5.12
N ASN A 135 16.17 5.56 5.11
CA ASN A 135 14.78 5.12 5.12
C ASN A 135 14.26 4.79 6.53
N ALA A 136 15.04 5.12 7.58
CA ALA A 136 14.66 4.93 8.97
C ALA A 136 14.46 6.26 9.71
N SER A 137 13.73 6.20 10.81
CA SER A 137 13.53 7.30 11.75
C SER A 137 13.75 6.81 13.18
N LEU A 138 14.11 7.74 14.07
CA LEU A 138 14.23 7.44 15.50
C LEU A 138 12.87 6.97 16.03
N LYS A 139 12.87 5.94 16.88
CA LYS A 139 11.68 5.45 17.58
C LYS A 139 11.16 6.53 18.53
N GLY A 140 9.85 6.51 18.81
CA GLY A 140 9.23 7.48 19.73
C GLY A 140 9.76 7.42 21.17
N ASP A 141 10.35 6.30 21.57
CA ASP A 141 11.01 6.10 22.87
C ASP A 141 12.52 6.44 22.84
N ASN A 142 13.05 6.90 21.70
CA ASN A 142 14.46 7.19 21.45
C ASN A 142 15.42 6.01 21.69
N SER A 143 14.92 4.76 21.68
CA SER A 143 15.74 3.57 21.94
C SER A 143 16.60 3.12 20.74
N GLY A 144 16.36 3.68 19.55
CA GLY A 144 17.05 3.33 18.31
C GLY A 144 16.23 3.69 17.08
N CYS A 145 16.58 3.08 15.95
CA CYS A 145 15.93 3.34 14.67
C CYS A 145 14.85 2.32 14.32
N GLN A 146 13.89 2.74 13.51
CA GLN A 146 12.91 1.88 12.85
C GLN A 146 12.66 2.35 11.42
N CYS A 147 12.27 1.45 10.51
CA CYS A 147 11.92 1.85 9.15
C CYS A 147 10.75 2.85 9.17
N LYS A 148 10.81 3.86 8.29
CA LYS A 148 9.72 4.83 8.10
C LYS A 148 8.46 4.12 7.58
N ALA A 149 7.31 4.81 7.66
CA ALA A 149 6.10 4.32 7.00
C ALA A 149 6.36 4.07 5.50
N ASN A 150 5.69 3.05 4.94
CA ASN A 150 5.88 2.53 3.59
C ASN A 150 7.20 1.78 3.33
N PHE A 151 7.99 1.51 4.38
CA PHE A 151 9.18 0.68 4.30
C PHE A 151 9.08 -0.48 5.29
N TYR A 152 9.81 -1.56 4.99
CA TYR A 152 9.95 -2.71 5.86
C TYR A 152 11.42 -3.14 5.96
N GLY A 153 11.77 -3.84 7.04
CA GLY A 153 13.09 -4.43 7.21
C GLY A 153 13.73 -4.04 8.55
N THR A 154 15.05 -4.07 8.60
CA THR A 154 15.82 -3.68 9.79
C THR A 154 16.77 -2.56 9.41
N PRO A 155 16.70 -1.37 10.03
CA PRO A 155 17.58 -0.26 9.70
C PRO A 155 19.06 -0.65 9.78
N ASN A 156 19.85 -0.20 8.80
CA ASN A 156 21.30 -0.36 8.86
C ASN A 156 21.90 0.58 9.90
N ALA A 157 22.66 0.02 10.85
CA ALA A 157 23.33 0.79 11.89
C ALA A 157 24.61 1.51 11.39
N VAL A 158 25.14 1.13 10.23
CA VAL A 158 26.40 1.66 9.69
C VAL A 158 26.14 2.91 8.85
N ALA A 159 26.75 4.03 9.21
CA ALA A 159 26.69 5.27 8.44
C ALA A 159 27.23 5.07 7.01
N GLY A 160 26.47 5.51 6.01
CA GLY A 160 26.83 5.39 4.59
C GLY A 160 26.71 3.98 4.02
N GLY A 161 26.23 3.00 4.79
CA GLY A 161 25.94 1.66 4.30
C GLY A 161 24.67 1.60 3.43
N ALA A 162 24.47 0.49 2.74
CA ALA A 162 23.21 0.22 2.04
C ALA A 162 22.04 0.23 3.04
N THR A 163 20.89 0.76 2.63
CA THR A 163 19.69 0.76 3.48
C THR A 163 19.24 -0.66 3.79
N GLY A 164 18.92 -0.93 5.05
CA GLY A 164 18.28 -2.17 5.48
C GLY A 164 16.75 -2.06 5.50
N CYS A 165 16.22 -0.87 5.21
CA CYS A 165 14.80 -0.61 5.03
C CYS A 165 14.44 -0.55 3.55
N THR A 166 13.65 -1.53 3.10
CA THR A 166 13.20 -1.68 1.71
C THR A 166 11.81 -1.07 1.55
N ALA A 167 11.59 -0.35 0.45
CA ALA A 167 10.27 0.20 0.15
C ALA A 167 9.24 -0.92 -0.07
N CYS A 168 8.02 -0.71 0.39
CA CYS A 168 6.91 -1.58 0.02
C CYS A 168 6.69 -1.55 -1.49
N PRO A 169 6.21 -2.67 -2.08
CA PRO A 169 5.83 -2.73 -3.49
C PRO A 169 4.86 -1.61 -3.88
N THR A 170 4.93 -1.16 -5.13
CA THR A 170 4.07 -0.09 -5.65
C THR A 170 2.59 -0.38 -5.37
N GLY A 171 1.90 0.62 -4.81
CA GLY A 171 0.48 0.50 -4.44
C GLY A 171 0.21 -0.27 -3.16
N SER A 172 1.24 -0.53 -2.35
CA SER A 172 1.11 -1.03 -0.99
C SER A 172 1.79 -0.10 0.01
N ALA A 173 1.38 -0.22 1.27
CA ALA A 173 1.89 0.57 2.38
C ALA A 173 2.09 -0.32 3.61
N ALA A 174 3.02 0.08 4.47
CA ALA A 174 3.26 -0.56 5.76
C ALA A 174 3.38 0.51 6.85
N ALA A 175 3.02 0.14 8.07
CA ALA A 175 3.22 1.01 9.23
C ALA A 175 4.73 1.21 9.50
N ALA A 176 5.09 2.33 10.12
CA ALA A 176 6.46 2.54 10.58
C ALA A 176 6.90 1.42 11.54
N GLY A 177 8.14 0.97 11.41
CA GLY A 177 8.70 -0.15 12.18
C GLY A 177 8.34 -1.55 11.68
N SER A 178 7.71 -1.67 10.51
CA SER A 178 7.49 -2.97 9.86
C SER A 178 8.81 -3.66 9.54
N THR A 179 8.88 -4.97 9.75
CA THR A 179 10.12 -5.76 9.60
C THR A 179 10.11 -6.72 8.41
N ALA A 180 8.95 -6.98 7.82
CA ALA A 180 8.78 -7.94 6.73
C ALA A 180 7.89 -7.39 5.62
N VAL A 181 8.11 -7.87 4.39
CA VAL A 181 7.31 -7.48 3.22
C VAL A 181 5.83 -7.85 3.38
N THR A 182 5.52 -8.88 4.16
CA THR A 182 4.14 -9.30 4.48
C THR A 182 3.39 -8.28 5.33
N SER A 183 4.09 -7.30 5.92
CA SER A 183 3.47 -6.13 6.57
C SER A 183 3.00 -5.07 5.57
N CYS A 184 3.42 -5.15 4.29
CA CYS A 184 2.90 -4.29 3.24
C CYS A 184 1.50 -4.76 2.83
N ALA A 185 0.51 -3.92 3.07
CA ALA A 185 -0.87 -4.13 2.65
C ALA A 185 -1.16 -3.28 1.41
N CYS A 186 -1.89 -3.85 0.45
CA CYS A 186 -2.31 -3.10 -0.73
C CYS A 186 -3.28 -1.97 -0.36
N ASN A 187 -3.09 -0.82 -0.99
CA ASN A 187 -3.88 0.39 -0.74
C ASN A 187 -5.33 0.26 -1.25
N ASP A 188 -5.54 -0.58 -2.26
CA ASP A 188 -6.86 -0.89 -2.82
C ASP A 188 -7.49 -2.09 -2.10
N THR A 189 -8.67 -1.88 -1.52
CA THR A 189 -9.41 -2.86 -0.72
C THR A 189 -9.74 -4.16 -1.47
N ASN A 190 -9.89 -4.10 -2.80
CA ASN A 190 -10.21 -5.24 -3.65
C ASN A 190 -8.97 -5.86 -4.30
N SER A 191 -7.78 -5.50 -3.81
CA SER A 191 -6.50 -6.04 -4.25
C SER A 191 -5.76 -6.78 -3.14
N ALA A 192 -4.82 -7.63 -3.54
CA ALA A 192 -3.94 -8.37 -2.65
C ALA A 192 -2.52 -8.38 -3.23
N LEU A 193 -1.54 -8.54 -2.35
CA LEU A 193 -0.15 -8.66 -2.78
C LEU A 193 0.04 -10.00 -3.50
N LYS A 194 0.81 -10.01 -4.60
CA LYS A 194 1.20 -11.24 -5.28
C LYS A 194 1.94 -12.17 -4.32
N ALA A 195 1.91 -13.47 -4.61
CA ALA A 195 2.62 -14.48 -3.83
C ALA A 195 4.14 -14.27 -3.77
N ASP A 196 4.71 -13.64 -4.80
CA ASP A 196 6.14 -13.25 -4.85
C ASP A 196 6.42 -11.89 -4.20
N ASN A 197 5.39 -11.24 -3.63
CA ASN A 197 5.43 -9.92 -3.01
C ASN A 197 5.93 -8.80 -3.94
N SER A 198 5.82 -8.95 -5.27
CA SER A 198 6.35 -7.98 -6.23
C SER A 198 5.42 -6.80 -6.52
N ALA A 199 4.11 -6.99 -6.39
CA ALA A 199 3.09 -5.97 -6.71
C ALA A 199 1.73 -6.34 -6.12
N CYS A 200 0.83 -5.37 -6.05
CA CYS A 200 -0.59 -5.59 -5.80
C CYS A 200 -1.32 -6.01 -7.09
N ILE A 201 -2.27 -6.94 -6.96
CA ILE A 201 -3.16 -7.39 -8.03
C ILE A 201 -4.61 -7.45 -7.53
N CYS A 202 -5.58 -7.30 -8.42
CA CYS A 202 -6.98 -7.49 -8.06
C CYS A 202 -7.22 -8.92 -7.55
N LYS A 203 -8.03 -9.05 -6.49
CA LYS A 203 -8.45 -10.33 -5.94
C LYS A 203 -9.26 -11.11 -6.99
N ALA A 204 -9.44 -12.41 -6.76
CA ALA A 204 -10.35 -13.21 -7.57
C ALA A 204 -11.75 -12.57 -7.60
N ASN A 205 -12.44 -12.69 -8.74
CA ASN A 205 -13.73 -12.05 -9.06
C ASN A 205 -13.68 -10.53 -9.26
N PHE A 206 -12.50 -9.93 -9.31
CA PHE A 206 -12.30 -8.53 -9.67
C PHE A 206 -11.38 -8.42 -10.89
N TYR A 207 -11.53 -7.32 -11.62
CA TYR A 207 -10.66 -6.97 -12.72
C TYR A 207 -10.23 -5.50 -12.65
N GLY A 208 -9.11 -5.18 -13.29
CA GLY A 208 -8.62 -3.81 -13.41
C GLY A 208 -7.19 -3.67 -12.91
N THR A 209 -6.83 -2.46 -12.51
CA THR A 209 -5.50 -2.13 -12.00
C THR A 209 -5.67 -1.56 -10.59
N PRO A 210 -5.07 -2.17 -9.54
CA PRO A 210 -5.19 -1.67 -8.18
C PRO A 210 -4.82 -0.19 -8.07
N ASN A 211 -5.61 0.57 -7.30
CA ASN A 211 -5.26 1.95 -7.02
C ASN A 211 -4.02 2.02 -6.11
N ALA A 212 -3.01 2.78 -6.54
CA ALA A 212 -1.79 2.96 -5.78
C ALA A 212 -1.95 3.93 -4.58
N VAL A 213 -3.02 4.71 -4.53
CA VAL A 213 -3.26 5.73 -3.50
C VAL A 213 -4.18 5.18 -2.40
N ALA A 214 -3.70 5.21 -1.16
CA ALA A 214 -4.49 4.82 0.01
C ALA A 214 -5.74 5.69 0.17
N GLY A 215 -6.91 5.05 0.37
CA GLY A 215 -8.19 5.74 0.52
C GLY A 215 -8.79 6.30 -0.78
N GLY A 216 -8.16 6.07 -1.93
CA GLY A 216 -8.73 6.42 -3.23
C GLY A 216 -9.86 5.47 -3.66
N ALA A 217 -10.55 5.81 -4.75
CA ALA A 217 -11.51 4.91 -5.38
C ALA A 217 -10.84 3.59 -5.80
N THR A 218 -11.56 2.47 -5.67
CA THR A 218 -11.04 1.16 -6.07
C THR A 218 -10.74 1.14 -7.57
N GLY A 219 -9.52 0.74 -7.93
CA GLY A 219 -9.12 0.46 -9.31
C GLY A 219 -9.45 -0.98 -9.72
N CYS A 220 -9.73 -1.85 -8.75
CA CYS A 220 -10.28 -3.17 -8.96
C CYS A 220 -11.82 -3.15 -8.92
N THR A 221 -12.45 -3.47 -10.04
CA THR A 221 -13.91 -3.51 -10.20
C THR A 221 -14.40 -4.95 -10.14
N ALA A 222 -15.52 -5.19 -9.45
CA ALA A 222 -16.11 -6.52 -9.36
C ALA A 222 -16.57 -6.99 -10.75
N CYS A 223 -16.38 -8.28 -11.02
CA CYS A 223 -16.98 -8.88 -12.20
C CYS A 223 -18.52 -8.78 -12.14
N PRO A 224 -19.19 -8.69 -13.30
CA PRO A 224 -20.65 -8.70 -13.38
C PRO A 224 -21.26 -9.90 -12.65
N THR A 225 -22.48 -9.73 -12.13
CA THR A 225 -23.19 -10.78 -11.40
C THR A 225 -23.24 -12.09 -12.19
N GLY A 226 -22.85 -13.19 -11.53
CA GLY A 226 -22.80 -14.52 -12.14
C GLY A 226 -21.59 -14.77 -13.03
N SER A 227 -20.57 -13.92 -12.98
CA SER A 227 -19.27 -14.15 -13.59
C SER A 227 -18.14 -14.07 -12.57
N ALA A 228 -17.01 -14.68 -12.92
CA ALA A 228 -15.81 -14.75 -12.11
C ALA A 228 -14.56 -14.49 -12.97
N ALA A 229 -13.51 -13.98 -12.34
CA ALA A 229 -12.22 -13.79 -12.95
C ALA A 229 -11.12 -14.32 -12.02
N ALA A 230 -10.00 -14.76 -12.60
CA ALA A 230 -8.83 -15.13 -11.83
C ALA A 230 -8.23 -13.89 -11.13
N ALA A 231 -7.50 -14.11 -10.04
CA ALA A 231 -6.75 -13.03 -9.42
C ALA A 231 -5.76 -12.41 -10.42
N GLY A 232 -5.67 -11.08 -10.44
CA GLY A 232 -4.82 -10.33 -11.36
C GLY A 232 -5.38 -10.10 -12.76
N SER A 233 -6.64 -10.42 -13.01
CA SER A 233 -7.32 -10.00 -14.24
C SER A 233 -7.36 -8.46 -14.36
N THR A 234 -7.14 -7.96 -15.57
CA THR A 234 -7.03 -6.51 -15.84
C THR A 234 -8.17 -5.93 -16.65
N ALA A 235 -8.99 -6.78 -17.28
CA ALA A 235 -10.08 -6.37 -18.15
C ALA A 235 -11.36 -7.13 -17.84
N VAL A 236 -12.52 -6.49 -18.07
CA VAL A 236 -13.84 -7.11 -17.87
C VAL A 236 -14.04 -8.36 -18.74
N THR A 237 -13.37 -8.43 -19.89
CA THR A 237 -13.37 -9.61 -20.78
C THR A 237 -12.70 -10.83 -20.17
N SER A 238 -11.97 -10.68 -19.05
CA SER A 238 -11.44 -11.79 -18.25
C SER A 238 -12.49 -12.38 -17.30
N CYS A 239 -13.61 -11.69 -17.08
CA CYS A 239 -14.74 -12.25 -16.36
C CYS A 239 -15.40 -13.30 -17.27
N ALA A 240 -15.52 -14.53 -16.78
CA ALA A 240 -16.22 -15.61 -17.45
C ALA A 240 -17.49 -15.93 -16.67
N CYS A 241 -18.60 -16.16 -17.39
CA CYS A 241 -19.84 -16.56 -16.74
C CYS A 241 -19.69 -17.94 -16.08
N ASN A 242 -20.25 -18.04 -14.87
CA ASN A 242 -20.19 -19.24 -14.05
C ASN A 242 -21.02 -20.39 -14.64
N ASP A 243 -22.09 -20.07 -15.38
CA ASP A 243 -22.95 -21.02 -16.08
C ASP A 243 -22.39 -21.35 -17.47
N THR A 244 -22.13 -22.62 -17.73
CA THR A 244 -21.54 -23.15 -18.98
C THR A 244 -22.32 -22.78 -20.25
N ASN A 245 -23.64 -22.62 -20.15
CA ASN A 245 -24.50 -22.30 -21.29
C ASN A 245 -24.82 -20.80 -21.39
N SER A 246 -24.04 -19.96 -20.71
CA SER A 246 -24.18 -18.51 -20.71
C SER A 246 -22.93 -17.79 -21.22
N ALA A 247 -23.09 -16.53 -21.60
CA ALA A 247 -22.02 -15.63 -22.03
C ALA A 247 -22.29 -14.22 -21.50
N LEU A 248 -21.25 -13.39 -21.36
CA LEU A 248 -21.46 -11.99 -21.03
C LEU A 248 -22.20 -11.29 -22.18
N LYS A 249 -23.07 -10.36 -21.81
CA LYS A 249 -23.63 -9.38 -22.74
C LYS A 249 -22.51 -8.59 -23.42
N ALA A 250 -22.79 -8.07 -24.62
CA ALA A 250 -21.85 -7.24 -25.36
C ALA A 250 -21.43 -5.96 -24.60
N ASP A 251 -22.29 -5.45 -23.71
CA ASP A 251 -22.00 -4.31 -22.82
C ASP A 251 -21.30 -4.72 -21.51
N ASN A 252 -21.01 -6.01 -21.34
CA ASN A 252 -20.43 -6.63 -20.14
C ASN A 252 -21.21 -6.34 -18.84
N SER A 253 -22.51 -6.07 -18.90
CA SER A 253 -23.31 -5.74 -17.72
C SER A 253 -23.78 -6.96 -16.91
N ALA A 254 -23.94 -8.12 -17.57
CA ALA A 254 -24.45 -9.34 -16.96
C ALA A 254 -24.17 -10.57 -17.85
N CYS A 255 -24.30 -11.76 -17.26
CA CYS A 255 -24.38 -13.02 -18.00
C CYS A 255 -25.79 -13.26 -18.54
N ILE A 256 -25.87 -13.80 -19.76
CA ILE A 256 -27.11 -14.20 -20.44
C ILE A 256 -26.95 -15.59 -21.06
N CYS A 257 -28.05 -16.34 -21.18
CA CYS A 257 -28.03 -17.62 -21.88
C CYS A 257 -27.59 -17.42 -23.34
N LYS A 258 -26.75 -18.32 -23.84
CA LYS A 258 -26.30 -18.34 -25.25
C LYS A 258 -27.50 -18.54 -26.18
N ALA A 259 -27.31 -18.25 -27.47
CA ALA A 259 -28.32 -18.59 -28.48
C ALA A 259 -28.68 -20.08 -28.42
N ASN A 260 -29.95 -20.40 -28.69
CA ASN A 260 -30.56 -21.73 -28.57
C ASN A 260 -30.72 -22.25 -27.12
N PHE A 261 -30.54 -21.39 -26.12
CA PHE A 261 -30.88 -21.67 -24.73
C PHE A 261 -31.88 -20.64 -24.22
N TYR A 262 -32.63 -21.02 -23.20
CA TYR A 262 -33.52 -20.13 -22.46
C TYR A 262 -33.34 -20.29 -20.95
N GLY A 263 -33.70 -19.27 -20.19
CA GLY A 263 -33.70 -19.31 -18.73
C GLY A 263 -32.91 -18.15 -18.12
N THR A 264 -32.43 -18.35 -16.90
CA THR A 264 -31.61 -17.36 -16.19
C THR A 264 -30.30 -18.03 -15.78
N PRO A 265 -29.13 -17.52 -16.19
CA PRO A 265 -27.85 -18.14 -15.85
C PRO A 265 -27.70 -18.35 -14.35
N ASN A 266 -27.17 -19.51 -13.96
CA ASN A 266 -26.83 -19.75 -12.57
C ASN A 266 -25.61 -18.90 -12.17
N ALA A 267 -25.76 -18.09 -11.13
CA ALA A 267 -24.67 -17.26 -10.63
C ALA A 267 -23.60 -18.05 -9.87
N VAL A 268 -23.86 -19.30 -9.49
CA VAL A 268 -22.95 -20.14 -8.71
C VAL A 268 -22.04 -20.95 -9.61
N ALA A 269 -20.73 -20.77 -9.48
CA ALA A 269 -19.71 -21.54 -10.20
C ALA A 269 -19.84 -23.04 -9.88
N GLY A 270 -19.88 -23.88 -10.93
CA GLY A 270 -20.02 -25.33 -10.80
C GLY A 270 -21.42 -25.82 -10.41
N GLY A 271 -22.41 -24.93 -10.32
CA GLY A 271 -23.81 -25.31 -10.11
C GLY A 271 -24.46 -25.88 -11.37
N ALA A 272 -25.67 -26.44 -11.21
CA ALA A 272 -26.49 -26.83 -12.36
C ALA A 272 -26.79 -25.61 -13.24
N THR A 273 -26.81 -25.79 -14.55
CA THR A 273 -27.11 -24.71 -15.49
C THR A 273 -28.54 -24.20 -15.28
N GLY A 274 -28.70 -22.88 -15.20
CA GLY A 274 -29.99 -22.20 -15.26
C GLY A 274 -30.41 -21.86 -16.69
N CYS A 275 -29.56 -22.16 -17.67
CA CYS A 275 -29.82 -22.05 -19.10
C CYS A 275 -30.12 -23.43 -19.69
N THR A 276 -31.38 -23.65 -20.03
CA THR A 276 -31.89 -24.89 -20.62
C THR A 276 -31.87 -24.79 -22.14
N ALA A 277 -31.44 -25.85 -22.83
CA ALA A 277 -31.48 -25.88 -24.29
C ALA A 277 -32.93 -25.76 -24.79
N CYS A 278 -33.13 -24.99 -25.85
CA CYS A 278 -34.40 -24.97 -26.54
C CYS A 278 -34.75 -26.39 -27.07
N PRO A 279 -36.05 -26.73 -27.15
CA PRO A 279 -36.48 -28.02 -27.71
C PRO A 279 -35.88 -28.29 -29.09
N THR A 280 -35.71 -29.57 -29.41
CA THR A 280 -35.14 -29.98 -30.70
C THR A 280 -35.92 -29.36 -31.87
N GLY A 281 -35.21 -28.79 -32.83
CA GLY A 281 -35.79 -28.13 -34.00
C GLY A 281 -36.25 -26.69 -33.76
N THR A 282 -35.99 -26.11 -32.58
CA THR A 282 -36.24 -24.69 -32.29
C THR A 282 -34.94 -23.93 -32.04
N THR A 283 -34.98 -22.62 -32.20
CA THR A 283 -33.86 -21.71 -31.95
C THR A 283 -34.30 -20.54 -31.08
N SER A 284 -33.38 -19.93 -30.35
CA SER A 284 -33.64 -18.69 -29.60
C SER A 284 -32.49 -17.71 -29.77
N THR A 285 -32.80 -16.42 -29.64
CA THR A 285 -31.77 -15.40 -29.52
C THR A 285 -31.10 -15.47 -28.14
N ALA A 286 -29.85 -15.03 -28.05
CA ALA A 286 -29.15 -14.96 -26.77
C ALA A 286 -29.91 -14.06 -25.76
N GLY A 287 -29.95 -14.46 -24.50
CA GLY A 287 -30.68 -13.77 -23.44
C GLY A 287 -32.18 -14.07 -23.36
N THR A 288 -32.65 -15.07 -24.11
CA THR A 288 -34.01 -15.59 -23.95
C THR A 288 -34.21 -16.18 -22.55
N THR A 289 -35.33 -15.85 -21.89
CA THR A 289 -35.58 -16.26 -20.49
C THR A 289 -36.68 -17.31 -20.32
N VAL A 290 -37.54 -17.49 -21.33
CA VAL A 290 -38.70 -18.39 -21.25
C VAL A 290 -38.76 -19.32 -22.46
N ILE A 291 -39.25 -20.53 -22.26
CA ILE A 291 -39.33 -21.56 -23.32
C ILE A 291 -40.21 -21.12 -24.50
N GLY A 292 -41.26 -20.33 -24.25
CA GLY A 292 -42.17 -19.82 -25.28
C GLY A 292 -41.51 -18.85 -26.27
N SER A 293 -40.29 -18.41 -25.99
CA SER A 293 -39.48 -17.56 -26.88
C SER A 293 -38.46 -18.37 -27.69
N CYS A 294 -38.36 -19.70 -27.49
CA CYS A 294 -37.82 -20.57 -28.53
C CYS A 294 -38.78 -20.49 -29.73
N ALA A 295 -38.26 -20.44 -30.95
CA ALA A 295 -39.04 -20.29 -32.17
C ALA A 295 -38.70 -21.39 -33.17
N CYS A 296 -39.69 -21.80 -33.95
CA CYS A 296 -39.48 -22.69 -35.08
C CYS A 296 -38.80 -21.92 -36.22
N PRO A 297 -37.71 -22.44 -36.81
CA PRO A 297 -37.08 -21.83 -37.98
C PRO A 297 -38.02 -21.76 -39.19
N ASP A 298 -38.93 -22.73 -39.30
CA ASP A 298 -39.96 -22.75 -40.34
C ASP A 298 -41.02 -21.66 -40.10
N THR A 299 -41.16 -20.74 -41.05
CA THR A 299 -42.08 -19.58 -40.98
C THR A 299 -43.56 -19.99 -40.86
N ASN A 300 -43.92 -21.19 -41.30
CA ASN A 300 -45.28 -21.70 -41.24
C ASN A 300 -45.50 -22.69 -40.09
N ALA A 301 -44.60 -22.73 -39.11
CA ALA A 301 -44.71 -23.57 -37.92
C ALA A 301 -44.68 -22.75 -36.62
N SER A 302 -45.22 -23.34 -35.56
CA SER A 302 -45.16 -22.81 -34.20
C SER A 302 -44.95 -23.93 -33.19
N LEU A 303 -44.51 -23.58 -31.97
CA LEU A 303 -44.43 -24.54 -30.88
C LEU A 303 -45.83 -24.94 -30.42
N ASN A 304 -46.02 -26.24 -30.21
CA ASN A 304 -47.22 -26.76 -29.57
C ASN A 304 -47.15 -26.64 -28.04
N THR A 305 -48.21 -27.10 -27.37
CA THR A 305 -48.32 -27.11 -25.90
C THR A 305 -47.84 -28.42 -25.26
N ALA A 306 -47.16 -29.29 -26.02
CA ALA A 306 -46.64 -30.55 -25.49
C ALA A 306 -45.46 -30.32 -24.52
N THR A 307 -45.10 -31.34 -23.75
CA THR A 307 -43.98 -31.31 -22.81
C THR A 307 -43.03 -32.48 -23.09
N PRO A 308 -41.87 -32.26 -23.76
CA PRO A 308 -41.35 -30.99 -24.28
C PRO A 308 -42.11 -30.50 -25.53
N PRO A 309 -42.20 -29.17 -25.75
CA PRO A 309 -42.93 -28.64 -26.89
C PRO A 309 -42.13 -28.85 -28.18
N VAL A 310 -42.82 -29.17 -29.26
CA VAL A 310 -42.23 -29.45 -30.58
C VAL A 310 -42.81 -28.52 -31.64
N CYS A 311 -42.04 -28.27 -32.70
CA CYS A 311 -42.53 -27.52 -33.85
C CYS A 311 -43.62 -28.30 -34.57
N GLN A 312 -44.71 -27.62 -34.89
CA GLN A 312 -45.82 -28.15 -35.66
C GLN A 312 -46.28 -27.13 -36.69
N CYS A 313 -46.74 -27.58 -37.85
CA CYS A 313 -47.30 -26.67 -38.85
C CYS A 313 -48.50 -25.91 -38.29
N ASN A 314 -48.58 -24.62 -38.62
CA ASN A 314 -49.69 -23.75 -38.24
C ASN A 314 -51.01 -24.26 -38.85
N ALA A 315 -52.14 -23.77 -38.33
CA ALA A 315 -53.44 -24.08 -38.93
C ALA A 315 -53.47 -23.70 -40.42
N ASN A 316 -54.13 -24.52 -41.24
CA ASN A 316 -54.17 -24.44 -42.71
C ASN A 316 -52.87 -24.83 -43.43
N PHE A 317 -51.89 -25.36 -42.71
CA PHE A 317 -50.68 -25.96 -43.28
C PHE A 317 -50.58 -27.43 -42.85
N TYR A 318 -49.91 -28.24 -43.67
CA TYR A 318 -49.61 -29.63 -43.37
C TYR A 318 -48.17 -29.99 -43.73
N GLY A 319 -47.63 -31.05 -43.14
CA GLY A 319 -46.27 -31.53 -43.40
C GLY A 319 -45.43 -31.61 -42.13
N THR A 320 -44.11 -31.63 -42.31
CA THR A 320 -43.15 -31.69 -41.20
C THR A 320 -42.29 -30.43 -41.23
N PRO A 321 -42.30 -29.58 -40.19
CA PRO A 321 -41.49 -28.37 -40.14
C PRO A 321 -40.01 -28.68 -40.40
N THR A 322 -39.37 -27.87 -41.25
CA THR A 322 -37.93 -28.01 -41.54
C THR A 322 -37.10 -27.08 -40.64
N THR A 323 -35.87 -27.48 -40.35
CA THR A 323 -34.92 -26.66 -39.58
C THR A 323 -34.04 -25.78 -40.46
N THR A 324 -34.08 -25.97 -41.78
CA THR A 324 -33.31 -25.22 -42.78
C THR A 324 -34.03 -25.18 -44.13
N GLY A 325 -33.92 -24.06 -44.85
CA GLY A 325 -34.35 -23.96 -46.25
C GLY A 325 -35.83 -23.61 -46.44
N ALA A 326 -36.45 -24.13 -47.51
CA ALA A 326 -37.86 -23.94 -47.79
C ALA A 326 -38.73 -24.59 -46.71
N SER A 327 -39.88 -23.98 -46.41
CA SER A 327 -40.84 -24.46 -45.42
C SER A 327 -41.25 -25.90 -45.72
N GLY A 328 -41.13 -26.77 -44.71
CA GLY A 328 -41.67 -28.13 -44.77
C GLY A 328 -43.17 -28.20 -44.51
N CYS A 329 -43.76 -27.07 -44.15
CA CYS A 329 -45.19 -26.87 -43.99
C CYS A 329 -45.80 -26.31 -45.29
N THR A 330 -46.60 -27.12 -45.95
CA THR A 330 -47.29 -26.80 -47.21
C THR A 330 -48.67 -26.22 -46.91
N ALA A 331 -49.01 -25.08 -47.51
CA ALA A 331 -50.34 -24.49 -47.37
C ALA A 331 -51.41 -25.39 -47.99
N CYS A 332 -52.58 -25.47 -47.36
CA CYS A 332 -53.72 -26.15 -47.96
C CYS A 332 -54.19 -25.42 -49.24
N PRO A 333 -54.66 -26.17 -50.25
CA PRO A 333 -55.29 -25.59 -51.43
C PRO A 333 -56.50 -24.70 -51.05
N SER A 334 -56.85 -23.75 -51.92
CA SER A 334 -57.98 -22.85 -51.70
C SER A 334 -59.27 -23.61 -51.38
N GLY A 335 -59.96 -23.18 -50.33
CA GLY A 335 -61.19 -23.82 -49.84
C GLY A 335 -60.98 -25.02 -48.91
N GLN A 336 -59.73 -25.35 -48.55
CA GLN A 336 -59.43 -26.43 -47.61
C GLN A 336 -58.73 -25.90 -46.35
N THR A 337 -58.96 -26.58 -45.22
CA THR A 337 -58.33 -26.29 -43.94
C THR A 337 -57.69 -27.56 -43.37
N ALA A 338 -56.66 -27.36 -42.55
CA ALA A 338 -56.02 -28.42 -41.77
C ALA A 338 -55.86 -27.93 -40.33
N PRO A 339 -56.13 -28.77 -39.31
CA PRO A 339 -55.76 -28.47 -37.92
C PRO A 339 -54.24 -28.25 -37.80
N ALA A 340 -53.83 -27.43 -36.83
CA ALA A 340 -52.41 -27.28 -36.50
C ALA A 340 -51.78 -28.65 -36.14
N GLY A 341 -50.55 -28.89 -36.60
CA GLY A 341 -49.83 -30.15 -36.40
C GLY A 341 -50.21 -31.31 -37.33
N SER A 342 -50.90 -31.02 -38.43
CA SER A 342 -51.22 -32.01 -39.47
C SER A 342 -49.96 -32.48 -40.22
N ALA A 343 -49.56 -33.75 -40.06
CA ALA A 343 -48.33 -34.28 -40.65
C ALA A 343 -48.44 -34.76 -42.11
N THR A 344 -49.65 -35.12 -42.56
CA THR A 344 -49.94 -35.60 -43.93
C THR A 344 -50.94 -34.68 -44.62
N ASN A 345 -51.16 -34.81 -45.93
CA ASN A 345 -52.14 -34.00 -46.66
C ASN A 345 -53.58 -34.32 -46.21
N VAL A 346 -53.97 -33.79 -45.06
CA VAL A 346 -55.30 -33.87 -44.44
C VAL A 346 -56.11 -32.59 -44.66
N CYS A 347 -55.75 -31.81 -45.68
CA CYS A 347 -56.55 -30.68 -46.08
C CYS A 347 -57.96 -31.19 -46.45
N LYS A 348 -58.96 -30.74 -45.68
CA LYS A 348 -60.37 -31.06 -45.92
C LYS A 348 -61.07 -29.80 -46.39
N ALA A 349 -62.03 -29.94 -47.30
CA ALA A 349 -62.90 -28.84 -47.68
C ALA A 349 -63.44 -28.19 -46.40
N ALA A 350 -63.27 -26.87 -46.27
CA ALA A 350 -63.79 -26.11 -45.16
C ALA A 350 -65.29 -26.39 -45.13
N SER A 351 -65.76 -27.16 -44.15
CA SER A 351 -67.18 -27.40 -43.99
C SER A 351 -67.79 -26.04 -43.71
N THR A 352 -68.39 -25.45 -44.72
CA THR A 352 -69.33 -24.34 -44.55
C THR A 352 -70.51 -24.91 -43.79
N SER A 353 -70.35 -25.11 -42.48
CA SER A 353 -71.44 -25.12 -41.54
C SER A 353 -71.99 -23.69 -41.44
N SER A 354 -72.38 -23.17 -42.61
CA SER A 354 -73.32 -22.07 -42.75
C SER A 354 -74.63 -22.63 -42.22
N THR A 355 -74.83 -22.44 -40.92
CA THR A 355 -76.06 -21.95 -40.31
C THR A 355 -77.36 -22.15 -41.13
N TYR A 356 -77.67 -23.37 -41.53
CA TYR A 356 -79.02 -23.80 -41.93
C TYR A 356 -79.98 -23.89 -40.72
N ILE A 357 -79.69 -23.19 -39.62
CA ILE A 357 -80.58 -23.06 -38.47
C ILE A 357 -81.58 -21.90 -38.68
N LEU A 358 -81.32 -20.95 -39.60
CA LEU A 358 -82.22 -19.81 -39.83
C LEU A 358 -83.57 -20.12 -40.52
N PRO A 359 -83.73 -21.07 -41.47
CA PRO A 359 -85.04 -21.29 -42.07
C PRO A 359 -86.00 -22.08 -41.17
N ILE A 360 -85.48 -22.90 -40.24
CA ILE A 360 -86.31 -23.71 -39.32
C ILE A 360 -86.90 -22.84 -38.20
N VAL A 361 -86.14 -21.86 -37.69
CA VAL A 361 -86.65 -20.91 -36.68
C VAL A 361 -87.71 -19.97 -37.29
N SER A 362 -87.57 -19.56 -38.57
CA SER A 362 -88.62 -18.82 -39.27
C SER A 362 -89.89 -19.64 -39.49
N LEU A 363 -89.78 -20.93 -39.82
CA LEU A 363 -90.96 -21.79 -40.01
C LEU A 363 -91.71 -22.05 -38.69
N LEU A 364 -90.97 -22.20 -37.58
CA LEU A 364 -91.55 -22.35 -36.24
C LEU A 364 -92.20 -21.06 -35.73
N PHE A 365 -91.66 -19.89 -36.06
CA PHE A 365 -92.28 -18.61 -35.72
C PHE A 365 -93.56 -18.33 -36.52
N SER A 366 -93.64 -18.78 -37.79
CA SER A 366 -94.86 -18.68 -38.60
C SER A 366 -95.97 -19.63 -38.13
N LEU A 367 -95.64 -20.78 -37.54
CA LEU A 367 -96.63 -21.74 -37.05
C LEU A 367 -97.27 -21.30 -35.71
N VAL A 368 -96.54 -20.57 -34.87
CA VAL A 368 -97.03 -20.07 -33.56
C VAL A 368 -97.93 -18.84 -33.71
N MET A 369 -97.89 -18.12 -34.84
CA MET A 369 -98.80 -17.00 -35.12
C MET A 369 -100.15 -17.43 -35.73
N LEU A 370 -100.39 -18.74 -35.90
CA LEU A 370 -101.62 -19.29 -36.49
C LEU A 370 -102.49 -20.09 -35.50
N ILE A 371 -102.17 -20.06 -34.21
CA ILE A 371 -102.97 -20.62 -33.08
C ILE A 371 -103.36 -19.46 -32.18
#